data_AF-A0A0S9KVL4-F1
#
_entry.id   AF-A0A0S9KVL4-F1
#
_cell.length_a   1.000
_cell.length_b   1.000
_cell.length_c   1.000
_cell.angle_alpha   90.00
_cell.angle_beta   90.00
_cell.angle_gamma   90.00
#
_symmetry.space_group_name_H-M   'P 1'
#
loop_
_entity.id
_entity.type
_entity.pdbx_description
1 polymer ?
#
loop_
_entity_poly.entity_id
_entity_poly.type
_entity_poly.pdbx_seq_one_letter_code
_entity_poly.pdbx_strand_id
1 'polypeptide(L)'
;MYNDTASHSVLLGAIVGAGGYDGHLDTSAPPASHAEAEREARHDLQMAQVELYCDHRAQALVAIRHAMQLLEACDDKALEPQLAKLSEAAWHVRHNASLVAVDLLDQAKDQLHA
;
A
#
# COMPACT_ATOMS: atom_id res chain seq x y z
N MET A 1 -57.55 0.76 -24.61
CA MET A 1 -57.02 -0.62 -24.60
C MET A 1 -56.41 -0.90 -25.97
N TYR A 2 -55.08 -0.84 -26.05
CA TYR A 2 -54.26 -1.46 -27.09
C TYR A 2 -52.93 -1.80 -26.41
N ASN A 3 -52.69 -3.09 -26.19
CA ASN A 3 -51.38 -3.65 -25.92
C ASN A 3 -50.61 -3.65 -27.24
N ASP A 4 -49.31 -3.34 -27.20
CA ASP A 4 -48.36 -4.21 -27.90
C ASP A 4 -46.97 -4.09 -27.28
N THR A 5 -46.53 -5.23 -26.76
CA THR A 5 -45.20 -5.53 -26.24
C THR A 5 -44.37 -6.05 -27.41
N ALA A 6 -43.28 -5.38 -27.73
CA ALA A 6 -42.25 -5.82 -28.65
C ALA A 6 -40.96 -5.07 -28.27
N SER A 7 -39.76 -5.63 -28.23
CA SER A 7 -39.25 -6.93 -28.64
C SER A 7 -37.80 -7.02 -28.17
N HIS A 8 -37.35 -8.24 -27.87
CA HIS A 8 -36.04 -8.86 -28.15
C HIS A 8 -34.80 -7.94 -28.21
N SER A 9 -33.71 -8.24 -27.48
CA SER A 9 -32.67 -9.13 -28.02
C SER A 9 -31.67 -9.58 -26.96
N VAL A 10 -31.34 -10.87 -26.99
CA VAL A 10 -30.19 -11.49 -26.32
C VAL A 10 -28.91 -11.05 -27.02
N LEU A 11 -27.87 -10.67 -26.27
CA LEU A 11 -26.48 -10.71 -26.72
C LEU A 11 -25.54 -11.04 -25.55
N LEU A 12 -25.10 -12.30 -25.54
CA LEU A 12 -23.87 -12.75 -24.88
C LEU A 12 -22.69 -12.00 -25.51
N GLY A 13 -21.83 -11.42 -24.67
CA GLY A 13 -20.55 -10.84 -25.09
C GLY A 13 -19.47 -11.21 -24.07
N ALA A 14 -18.80 -12.33 -24.28
CA ALA A 14 -17.52 -12.62 -23.65
C ALA A 14 -16.44 -11.80 -24.37
N ILE A 15 -15.67 -10.99 -23.63
CA ILE A 15 -14.43 -10.41 -24.16
C ILE A 15 -13.33 -10.58 -23.10
N VAL A 16 -12.44 -11.52 -23.38
CA VAL A 16 -11.06 -11.55 -22.88
C VAL A 16 -10.31 -10.38 -23.52
N GLY A 17 -9.65 -9.56 -22.70
CA GLY A 17 -8.76 -8.50 -23.14
C GLY A 17 -7.46 -8.55 -22.36
N ALA A 18 -6.44 -9.18 -22.94
CA ALA A 18 -5.06 -8.98 -22.57
C ALA A 18 -4.47 -7.88 -23.47
N GLY A 19 -3.91 -6.84 -22.86
CA GLY A 19 -2.98 -5.90 -23.50
C GLY A 19 -3.49 -4.46 -23.70
N GLY A 20 -2.71 -3.49 -23.19
CA GLY A 20 -2.61 -2.13 -23.72
C GLY A 20 -3.22 -1.02 -22.86
N TYR A 21 -2.36 -0.11 -22.38
CA TYR A 21 -2.66 1.10 -21.61
C TYR A 21 -3.65 2.06 -22.30
N ASP A 22 -4.69 2.47 -21.58
CA ASP A 22 -4.97 3.85 -21.14
C ASP A 22 -6.47 3.93 -20.81
N GLY A 23 -6.74 4.10 -19.53
CA GLY A 23 -8.08 4.02 -18.98
C GLY A 23 -7.99 4.38 -17.51
N HIS A 24 -8.06 5.67 -17.25
CA HIS A 24 -8.41 6.26 -15.96
C HIS A 24 -9.76 5.68 -15.51
N LEU A 25 -9.72 4.44 -15.02
CA LEU A 25 -10.71 3.93 -14.12
C LEU A 25 -10.34 4.55 -12.78
N ASP A 26 -11.06 5.61 -12.41
CA ASP A 26 -11.38 5.87 -11.01
C ASP A 26 -12.15 4.65 -10.47
N THR A 27 -11.47 3.51 -10.37
CA THR A 27 -11.70 2.55 -9.32
C THR A 27 -11.19 3.27 -8.08
N SER A 28 -12.03 4.15 -7.53
CA SER A 28 -11.96 4.42 -6.10
C SER A 28 -12.25 3.09 -5.44
N ALA A 29 -11.20 2.31 -5.23
CA ALA A 29 -11.22 1.28 -4.21
C ALA A 29 -11.80 1.95 -2.96
N PRO A 30 -12.74 1.31 -2.25
CA PRO A 30 -13.20 1.86 -0.99
C PRO A 30 -11.97 2.21 -0.15
N PRO A 31 -11.95 3.38 0.53
CA PRO A 31 -10.79 3.75 1.32
C PRO A 31 -10.47 2.57 2.24
N ALA A 32 -9.24 2.05 2.12
CA ALA A 32 -8.80 0.93 2.94
C ALA A 32 -9.11 1.31 4.38
N SER A 33 -9.79 0.42 5.10
CA SER A 33 -10.09 0.71 6.51
C SER A 33 -8.76 0.93 7.24
N HIS A 34 -8.76 1.77 8.27
CA HIS A 34 -7.56 2.08 9.05
C HIS A 34 -6.77 0.81 9.44
N ALA A 35 -7.49 -0.24 9.86
CA ALA A 35 -6.92 -1.53 10.21
C ALA A 35 -6.29 -2.29 9.03
N GLU A 36 -6.83 -2.15 7.81
CA GLU A 36 -6.23 -2.72 6.60
C GLU A 36 -4.97 -1.97 6.19
N ALA A 37 -5.00 -0.63 6.23
CA ALA A 37 -3.85 0.21 5.93
C ALA A 37 -2.69 -0.05 6.89
N GLU A 38 -2.95 -0.14 8.21
CA GLU A 38 -1.93 -0.53 9.17
C GLU A 38 -1.42 -1.97 8.95
N ARG A 39 -2.30 -2.92 8.62
CA ARG A 39 -1.89 -4.31 8.35
C ARG A 39 -0.96 -4.38 7.15
N GLU A 40 -1.29 -3.66 6.09
CA GLU A 40 -0.49 -3.59 4.88
C GLU A 40 0.82 -2.84 5.13
N ALA A 41 0.80 -1.71 5.86
CA ALA A 41 2.00 -1.01 6.29
C ALA A 41 2.92 -1.94 7.11
N ARG A 42 2.39 -2.70 8.07
CA ARG A 42 3.17 -3.69 8.84
C ARG A 42 3.81 -4.76 7.93
N HIS A 43 3.09 -5.20 6.90
CA HIS A 43 3.64 -6.14 5.93
C HIS A 43 4.81 -5.52 5.14
N ASP A 44 4.67 -4.28 4.68
CA ASP A 44 5.74 -3.56 4.01
C ASP A 44 6.97 -3.33 4.90
N LEU A 45 6.77 -3.06 6.19
CA LEU A 45 7.89 -2.94 7.14
C LEU A 45 8.66 -4.27 7.27
N GLN A 46 7.94 -5.40 7.33
CA GLN A 46 8.58 -6.73 7.33
C GLN A 46 9.34 -6.98 6.02
N MET A 47 8.77 -6.62 4.88
CA MET A 47 9.44 -6.73 3.59
C MET A 47 10.70 -5.87 3.53
N ALA A 48 10.63 -4.62 4.01
CA ALA A 48 11.80 -3.74 4.08
C ALA A 48 12.94 -4.36 4.90
N GLN A 49 12.62 -5.03 6.02
CA GLN A 49 13.61 -5.73 6.84
C GLN A 49 14.28 -6.89 6.09
N VAL A 50 13.50 -7.70 5.37
CA VAL A 50 14.02 -8.80 4.53
C VAL A 50 14.93 -8.24 3.43
N GLU A 51 14.50 -7.19 2.74
CA GLU A 51 15.30 -6.56 1.68
C GLU A 51 16.60 -5.98 2.24
N LEU A 52 16.61 -5.37 3.43
CA LEU A 52 17.84 -4.89 4.07
C LEU A 52 18.79 -6.03 4.46
N TYR A 53 18.26 -7.17 4.93
CA TYR A 53 19.06 -8.36 5.20
C TYR A 53 19.73 -8.90 3.92
N CYS A 54 19.04 -8.82 2.78
CA CYS A 54 19.53 -9.22 1.47
C CYS A 54 20.38 -8.14 0.75
N ASP A 55 20.70 -7.01 1.40
CA ASP A 55 21.38 -5.83 0.82
C ASP A 55 20.65 -5.19 -0.38
N HIS A 56 19.34 -5.37 -0.47
CA HIS A 56 18.45 -4.77 -1.47
C HIS A 56 17.91 -3.41 -1.00
N ARG A 57 18.82 -2.44 -0.81
CA ARG A 57 18.49 -1.12 -0.24
C ARG A 57 17.43 -0.34 -1.02
N ALA A 58 17.41 -0.46 -2.34
CA ALA A 58 16.42 0.25 -3.16
C ALA A 58 15.00 -0.29 -2.93
N GLN A 59 14.86 -1.62 -2.84
CA GLN A 59 13.61 -2.32 -2.58
C GLN A 59 13.11 -2.01 -1.17
N ALA A 60 14.01 -2.01 -0.18
CA ALA A 60 13.67 -1.58 1.18
C ALA A 60 13.09 -0.16 1.22
N LEU A 61 13.70 0.79 0.50
CA LEU A 61 13.19 2.17 0.42
C LEU A 61 11.83 2.28 -0.27
N VAL A 62 11.53 1.39 -1.23
CA VAL A 62 10.21 1.33 -1.87
C VAL A 62 9.16 0.87 -0.86
N ALA A 63 9.43 -0.22 -0.13
CA ALA A 63 8.53 -0.73 0.89
C ALA A 63 8.28 0.28 2.02
N ILE A 64 9.32 0.92 2.55
CA ILE A 64 9.16 1.97 3.58
C ILE A 64 8.28 3.12 3.09
N ARG A 65 8.46 3.55 1.84
CA ARG A 65 7.66 4.64 1.26
C ARG A 65 6.19 4.24 1.09
N HIS A 66 5.94 3.01 0.66
CA HIS A 66 4.57 2.51 0.52
C HIS A 66 3.87 2.45 1.89
N ALA A 67 4.55 1.95 2.91
CA ALA A 67 4.05 1.96 4.29
C ALA A 67 3.71 3.40 4.76
N MET A 68 4.58 4.37 4.51
CA MET A 68 4.31 5.77 4.86
C MET A 68 3.06 6.30 4.14
N GLN A 69 2.90 6.01 2.85
CA GLN A 69 1.73 6.45 2.07
C GLN A 69 0.42 5.87 2.60
N LEU A 70 0.43 4.59 3.01
CA LEU A 70 -0.74 3.94 3.61
C LEU A 70 -1.13 4.59 4.95
N LEU A 71 -0.15 4.89 5.80
CA LEU A 71 -0.39 5.52 7.09
C LEU A 71 -0.79 7.00 6.96
N GLU A 72 -0.18 7.75 6.04
CA GLU A 72 -0.57 9.14 5.72
C GLU A 72 -2.01 9.21 5.20
N ALA A 73 -2.44 8.23 4.39
CA ALA A 73 -3.80 8.16 3.85
C ALA A 73 -4.88 7.91 4.92
N CYS A 74 -4.50 7.48 6.12
CA CYS A 74 -5.43 7.29 7.23
C CYS A 74 -5.88 8.61 7.88
N ASP A 75 -5.15 9.72 7.66
CA ASP A 75 -5.40 11.04 8.28
C ASP A 75 -5.53 10.99 9.82
N ASP A 76 -4.79 10.07 10.46
CA ASP A 76 -4.76 9.93 11.92
C ASP A 76 -3.47 10.52 12.50
N LYS A 77 -3.62 11.59 13.28
CA LYS A 77 -2.51 12.26 13.99
C LYS A 77 -1.80 11.36 15.00
N ALA A 78 -2.44 10.28 15.46
CA ALA A 78 -1.80 9.30 16.33
C ALA A 78 -0.66 8.54 15.63
N LEU A 79 -0.61 8.54 14.29
CA LEU A 79 0.41 7.86 13.48
C LEU A 79 1.66 8.72 13.20
N GLU A 80 1.66 10.01 13.59
CA GLU A 80 2.80 10.92 13.40
C GLU A 80 4.13 10.38 13.98
N PRO A 81 4.17 9.79 15.20
CA PRO A 81 5.40 9.20 15.73
C PRO A 81 5.94 8.05 14.86
N GLN A 82 5.05 7.21 14.32
CA GLN A 82 5.40 6.10 13.44
C GLN A 82 5.94 6.63 12.12
N LEU A 83 5.27 7.62 11.51
CA LEU A 83 5.74 8.28 10.28
C LEU A 83 7.13 8.91 10.45
N ALA A 84 7.39 9.57 11.59
CA ALA A 84 8.69 10.12 11.90
C ALA A 84 9.79 9.04 11.96
N LYS A 85 9.51 7.90 12.62
CA LYS A 85 10.45 6.76 12.66
C LYS A 85 10.70 6.14 11.29
N LEU A 86 9.68 6.00 10.44
CA LEU A 86 9.84 5.49 9.08
C LEU A 86 10.70 6.42 8.22
N SER A 87 10.51 7.74 8.37
CA SER A 87 11.36 8.73 7.71
C SER A 87 12.83 8.64 8.16
N GLU A 88 13.06 8.47 9.47
CA GLU A 88 14.40 8.26 10.04
C GLU A 88 15.03 6.94 9.55
N ALA A 89 14.27 5.84 9.52
CA ALA A 89 14.72 4.57 8.98
C ALA A 89 15.16 4.72 7.52
N ALA A 90 14.35 5.38 6.69
CA ALA A 90 14.69 5.66 5.30
C ALA A 90 15.97 6.49 5.15
N TRP A 91 16.23 7.44 6.06
CA TRP A 91 17.50 8.17 6.12
C TRP A 91 18.66 7.20 6.38
N HIS A 92 18.55 6.31 7.37
CA HIS A 92 19.60 5.33 7.67
C HIS A 92 19.87 4.33 6.54
N VAL A 93 18.83 3.87 5.83
CA VAL A 93 19.00 2.99 4.65
C VAL A 93 19.86 3.68 3.57
N ARG A 94 19.62 4.97 3.30
CA ARG A 94 20.40 5.75 2.32
C ARG A 94 21.86 5.93 2.74
N HIS A 95 22.15 5.87 4.04
CA HIS A 95 23.49 6.06 4.62
C HIS A 95 24.17 4.73 5.00
N ASN A 96 23.68 3.60 4.48
CA ASN A 96 24.23 2.26 4.73
C ASN A 96 24.26 1.86 6.22
N ALA A 97 23.37 2.44 7.02
CA ALA A 97 23.20 2.12 8.43
C ALA A 97 22.06 1.10 8.61
N SER A 98 22.16 -0.05 7.94
CA SER A 98 21.06 -1.03 7.84
C SER A 98 20.59 -1.57 9.19
N LEU A 99 21.50 -1.78 10.16
CA LEU A 99 21.12 -2.26 11.50
C LEU A 99 20.26 -1.23 12.26
N VAL A 100 20.60 0.06 12.15
CA VAL A 100 19.83 1.14 12.78
C VAL A 100 18.48 1.30 12.08
N ALA A 101 18.46 1.20 10.75
CA ALA A 101 17.21 1.19 10.00
C ALA A 101 16.28 0.05 10.44
N VAL A 102 16.80 -1.18 10.57
CA VAL A 102 16.00 -2.34 11.02
C VAL A 102 15.41 -2.13 12.42
N ASP A 103 16.20 -1.59 13.36
CA ASP A 103 15.72 -1.29 14.72
C ASP A 103 14.58 -0.26 14.71
N LEU A 104 14.71 0.82 13.93
CA LEU A 104 13.65 1.81 13.76
C LEU A 104 12.38 1.22 13.12
N LEU A 105 12.53 0.31 12.16
CA LEU A 105 11.41 -0.40 11.54
C LEU A 105 10.69 -1.32 12.53
N ASP A 106 11.42 -2.03 13.39
CA ASP A 106 10.84 -2.85 14.46
C ASP A 106 10.06 -1.97 15.44
N GLN A 107 10.67 -0.87 15.89
CA GLN A 107 10.00 0.06 16.80
C GLN A 107 8.73 0.68 16.20
N ALA A 108 8.73 1.01 14.90
CA ALA A 108 7.55 1.54 14.23
C ALA A 108 6.45 0.47 14.10
N LYS A 109 6.83 -0.76 13.74
CA LYS A 109 5.92 -1.91 13.64
C LYS A 109 5.25 -2.24 14.98
N ASP A 110 6.01 -2.27 16.07
CA ASP A 110 5.47 -2.56 17.41
C ASP A 110 4.45 -1.51 17.87
N GLN A 111 4.63 -0.25 17.43
CA GLN A 111 3.72 0.85 17.73
C GLN A 111 2.46 0.87 16.85
N LEU A 112 2.42 0.10 15.76
CA LEU A 112 1.21 -0.13 14.98
C LEU A 112 0.35 -1.27 15.59
N HIS A 113 0.76 -1.89 16.69
CA HIS A 113 0.01 -2.95 17.38
C HIS A 113 -0.71 -2.48 18.66
N ALA A 114 -0.45 -1.26 19.11
CA ALA A 114 -0.94 -0.70 20.38
C ALA A 114 -2.21 0.12 20.18
#